data_AF-A0A4Q9VLR3-F1
#
_entry.id   AF-A0A4Q9VLR3-F1
#
_cell.length_a   1.000
_cell.length_b   1.000
_cell.length_c   1.000
_cell.angle_alpha   90.00
_cell.angle_beta   90.00
_cell.angle_gamma   90.00
#
_symmetry.space_group_name_H-M   'P 1'
#
loop_
_entity.id
_entity.type
_entity.pdbx_description
1 polymer ?
#
loop_
_entity_poly.entity_id
_entity_poly.type
_entity_poly.pdbx_seq_one_letter_code
_entity_poly.pdbx_strand_id
1 'polypeptide(L)'
;MTAPTRAYRWRTTIPAPEGVAETALEHVELKIAETGIGAEGVVIGGVGSAAHGLRWRITVDPDWTAVRSLHLTRLGGPTVALRHDGYGEWSDGEGRRRGEFAGLSDCLVEGSPFGLTALLKRLGAKANKTQTVEVVAVTVPGFELSRAAVTLQPIEAGRRLRLTRDGHTEEIELDADGVVIDWGGHTRRLALEPAA
;
A
#
# COMPACT_ATOMS: atom_id res chain seq x y z
N MET A 1 11.26 2.97 25.68
CA MET A 1 10.13 3.83 25.25
C MET A 1 9.39 3.11 24.13
N THR A 2 8.07 2.95 24.23
CA THR A 2 7.24 2.36 23.17
C THR A 2 7.20 3.35 22.00
N ALA A 3 7.63 2.92 20.81
CA ALA A 3 7.57 3.75 19.62
C ALA A 3 6.11 4.19 19.34
N PRO A 4 5.86 5.44 18.95
CA PRO A 4 4.51 5.93 18.69
C PRO A 4 3.87 5.14 17.55
N THR A 5 2.66 4.66 17.79
CA THR A 5 1.82 4.04 16.78
C THR A 5 0.79 5.06 16.31
N ARG A 6 0.59 5.15 14.99
CA ARG A 6 -0.43 5.99 14.35
C ARG A 6 -1.45 5.10 13.66
N ALA A 7 -2.73 5.32 13.93
CA ALA A 7 -3.81 4.65 13.26
C ALA A 7 -4.32 5.48 12.08
N TYR A 8 -4.64 4.83 10.97
CA TYR A 8 -5.30 5.43 9.82
C TYR A 8 -6.49 4.56 9.41
N ARG A 9 -7.51 5.20 8.85
CA ARG A 9 -8.66 4.50 8.26
C ARG A 9 -9.02 5.10 6.93
N TRP A 10 -9.20 4.26 5.92
CA TRP A 10 -9.69 4.68 4.61
C TRP A 10 -11.04 4.05 4.32
N ARG A 11 -11.87 4.81 3.61
CA ARG A 11 -13.12 4.36 3.01
C ARG A 11 -12.98 4.45 1.50
N THR A 12 -13.29 3.36 0.81
CA THR A 12 -13.34 3.30 -0.64
C THR A 12 -14.78 3.13 -1.09
N THR A 13 -15.28 4.08 -1.88
CA THR A 13 -16.58 3.99 -2.52
C THR A 13 -16.43 3.22 -3.83
N ILE A 14 -17.17 2.13 -3.98
CA ILE A 14 -17.18 1.31 -5.19
C ILE A 14 -18.47 1.65 -5.94
N PRO A 15 -18.38 2.29 -7.13
CA PRO A 15 -19.56 2.61 -7.92
C PRO A 15 -20.29 1.33 -8.32
N ALA A 16 -21.59 1.28 -8.07
CA ALA A 16 -22.48 0.27 -8.63
C ALA A 16 -23.20 0.87 -9.84
N PRO A 17 -23.15 0.26 -11.05
CA PRO A 17 -23.87 0.75 -12.22
C PRO A 17 -25.39 0.87 -11.97
N GLU A 18 -25.93 -0.01 -11.13
CA GLU A 18 -27.30 0.02 -10.64
C GLU A 18 -27.30 -0.32 -9.13
N GLY A 19 -27.98 0.49 -8.31
CA GLY A 19 -28.13 0.25 -6.86
C GLY A 19 -27.35 1.20 -5.95
N VAL A 20 -27.15 0.79 -4.69
CA VAL A 20 -26.43 1.56 -3.67
C VAL A 20 -24.94 1.32 -3.83
N ALA A 21 -24.14 2.38 -3.90
CA ALA A 21 -22.69 2.27 -3.92
C ALA A 21 -22.19 1.48 -2.72
N GLU A 22 -21.35 0.47 -2.98
CA GLU A 22 -20.75 -0.32 -1.90
C GLU A 22 -19.55 0.41 -1.32
N THR A 23 -19.19 0.02 -0.10
CA THR A 23 -18.10 0.65 0.64
C THR A 23 -17.13 -0.41 1.13
N ALA A 24 -15.86 -0.25 0.79
CA ALA A 24 -14.77 -0.94 1.45
C ALA A 24 -14.16 -0.06 2.55
N LEU A 25 -13.62 -0.71 3.57
CA LEU A 25 -12.94 -0.07 4.70
C LEU A 25 -11.60 -0.73 4.91
N GLU A 26 -10.59 0.09 5.15
CA GLU A 26 -9.27 -0.34 5.60
C GLU A 26 -8.92 0.38 6.91
N HIS A 27 -8.46 -0.36 7.92
CA HIS A 27 -7.82 0.19 9.11
C HIS A 27 -6.36 -0.24 9.15
N VAL A 28 -5.46 0.70 9.39
CA VAL A 28 -4.01 0.47 9.44
C VAL A 28 -3.42 1.01 10.73
N GLU A 29 -2.61 0.19 11.39
CA GLU A 29 -1.71 0.60 12.47
C GLU A 29 -0.29 0.73 11.92
N LEU A 30 0.27 1.94 11.97
CA LEU A 30 1.64 2.23 11.57
C LEU A 30 2.51 2.48 12.79
N LYS A 31 3.57 1.70 12.94
CA LYS A 31 4.60 1.85 13.96
C LYS A 31 5.93 2.22 13.29
N ILE A 32 6.45 3.40 13.63
CA ILE A 32 7.76 3.87 13.16
C ILE A 32 8.73 3.82 14.34
N ALA A 33 9.77 2.98 14.24
CA ALA A 33 10.80 2.83 15.27
C ALA A 33 12.20 2.81 14.63
N GLU A 34 13.24 3.10 15.42
CA GLU A 34 14.64 3.07 14.98
C GLU A 34 15.07 1.68 14.48
N THR A 35 14.45 0.62 14.99
CA THR A 35 14.76 -0.77 14.62
C THR A 35 13.98 -1.26 13.41
N GLY A 36 13.06 -0.45 12.88
CA GLY A 36 12.26 -0.80 11.71
C GLY A 36 10.85 -0.21 11.76
N ILE A 37 10.23 -0.22 10.59
CA ILE A 37 8.88 0.31 10.39
C ILE A 37 7.96 -0.86 10.13
N GLY A 38 6.83 -0.91 10.84
CA GLY A 38 5.83 -1.95 10.70
C GLY A 38 4.46 -1.32 10.44
N ALA A 39 3.76 -1.83 9.44
CA ALA A 39 2.37 -1.50 9.19
C ALA A 39 1.53 -2.77 9.17
N GLU A 40 0.39 -2.74 9.83
CA GLU A 40 -0.57 -3.83 9.87
C GLU A 40 -1.93 -3.29 9.48
N GLY A 41 -2.59 -3.94 8.53
CA GLY A 41 -3.89 -3.52 8.03
C GLY A 41 -4.92 -4.64 8.05
N VAL A 42 -6.18 -4.24 8.19
CA VAL A 42 -7.35 -5.09 7.92
C VAL A 42 -8.23 -4.39 6.90
N VAL A 43 -8.68 -5.16 5.90
CA VAL A 43 -9.57 -4.67 4.84
C VAL A 43 -10.84 -5.51 4.85
N ILE A 44 -11.97 -4.83 4.76
CA ILE A 44 -13.28 -5.42 4.44
C ILE A 44 -13.75 -4.74 3.16
N GLY A 45 -13.95 -5.49 2.09
CA GLY A 45 -14.26 -4.89 0.79
C GLY A 45 -14.68 -5.90 -0.28
N GLY A 46 -14.70 -5.43 -1.52
CA GLY A 46 -15.19 -6.19 -2.68
C GLY A 46 -16.71 -6.26 -2.76
N VAL A 47 -17.20 -6.68 -3.92
CA VAL A 47 -18.64 -6.76 -4.25
C VAL A 47 -18.94 -8.16 -4.79
N GLY A 48 -20.10 -8.72 -4.45
CA GLY A 48 -20.54 -10.01 -4.98
C GLY A 48 -19.53 -11.14 -4.75
N SER A 49 -19.11 -11.82 -5.83
CA SER A 49 -18.12 -12.91 -5.74
C SER A 49 -16.71 -12.46 -5.37
N ALA A 50 -16.40 -11.17 -5.49
CA ALA A 50 -15.12 -10.59 -5.08
C ALA A 50 -15.12 -10.07 -3.64
N ALA A 51 -16.23 -10.20 -2.90
CA ALA A 51 -16.29 -9.79 -1.49
C ALA A 51 -15.26 -10.55 -0.64
N HIS A 52 -14.54 -9.82 0.20
CA HIS A 52 -13.43 -10.36 0.99
C HIS A 52 -13.23 -9.60 2.31
N GLY A 53 -12.74 -10.34 3.29
CA GLY A 53 -12.02 -9.80 4.43
C GLY A 53 -10.58 -10.27 4.36
N LEU A 54 -9.62 -9.40 4.62
CA LEU A 54 -8.20 -9.78 4.66
C LEU A 54 -7.46 -8.98 5.73
N ARG A 55 -6.32 -9.53 6.15
CA ARG A 55 -5.31 -8.83 6.93
C ARG A 55 -4.00 -8.80 6.16
N TRP A 56 -3.21 -7.77 6.35
CA TRP A 56 -1.86 -7.71 5.84
C TRP A 56 -0.89 -7.13 6.86
N ARG A 57 0.39 -7.47 6.71
CA ARG A 57 1.51 -6.90 7.46
C ARG A 57 2.66 -6.61 6.53
N ILE A 58 3.18 -5.40 6.59
CA ILE A 58 4.36 -4.95 5.86
C ILE A 58 5.41 -4.49 6.86
N THR A 59 6.64 -4.93 6.68
CA THR A 59 7.80 -4.35 7.38
C THR A 59 8.69 -3.65 6.38
N VAL A 60 9.28 -2.53 6.79
CA VAL A 60 10.16 -1.69 5.97
C VAL A 60 11.42 -1.40 6.80
N ASP A 61 12.56 -1.23 6.13
CA ASP A 61 13.79 -0.76 6.77
C ASP A 61 13.55 0.57 7.51
N PRO A 62 14.30 0.86 8.59
CA PRO A 62 14.09 2.05 9.42
C PRO A 62 14.18 3.38 8.67
N ASP A 63 14.90 3.41 7.56
CA ASP A 63 15.13 4.57 6.68
C ASP A 63 14.23 4.55 5.43
N TRP A 64 13.26 3.64 5.38
CA TRP A 64 12.38 3.39 4.23
C TRP A 64 13.06 2.81 2.99
N THR A 65 14.33 2.38 3.07
CA THR A 65 15.09 1.96 1.89
C THR A 65 14.47 0.78 1.14
N ALA A 66 13.89 -0.20 1.84
CA ALA A 66 13.16 -1.29 1.20
C ALA A 66 12.09 -1.90 2.11
N VAL A 67 11.02 -2.40 1.49
CA VAL A 67 10.13 -3.38 2.11
C VAL A 67 10.93 -4.64 2.42
N ARG A 68 10.83 -5.13 3.65
CA ARG A 68 11.54 -6.32 4.17
C ARG A 68 10.68 -7.55 4.22
N SER A 69 9.39 -7.38 4.47
CA SER A 69 8.44 -8.46 4.35
C SER A 69 7.05 -7.95 4.03
N LEU A 70 6.28 -8.79 3.35
CA LEU A 70 4.88 -8.60 3.06
C LEU A 70 4.17 -9.91 3.38
N HIS A 71 3.14 -9.86 4.20
CA HIS A 71 2.28 -11.00 4.51
C HIS A 71 0.84 -10.57 4.30
N LEU A 72 0.07 -11.32 3.50
CA LEU A 72 -1.37 -11.11 3.33
C LEU A 72 -2.10 -12.41 3.62
N THR A 73 -3.21 -12.34 4.34
CA THR A 73 -4.10 -13.48 4.59
C THR A 73 -5.52 -13.06 4.28
N ARG A 74 -6.17 -13.74 3.33
CA ARG A 74 -7.61 -13.62 3.10
C ARG A 74 -8.35 -14.54 4.05
N LEU A 75 -9.40 -14.05 4.69
CA LEU A 75 -10.27 -14.86 5.54
C LEU A 75 -10.91 -15.98 4.71
N GLY A 76 -10.76 -17.23 5.18
CA GLY A 76 -11.21 -18.42 4.46
C GLY A 76 -10.51 -18.65 3.12
N GLY A 77 -9.35 -18.02 2.89
CA GLY A 77 -8.67 -18.01 1.60
C GLY A 77 -7.16 -18.21 1.69
N PRO A 78 -6.43 -17.85 0.61
CA PRO A 78 -4.99 -18.02 0.55
C PRO A 78 -4.25 -17.08 1.50
N THR A 79 -2.99 -17.42 1.76
CA THR A 79 -2.00 -16.55 2.36
C THR A 79 -0.83 -16.41 1.41
N VAL A 80 -0.32 -15.19 1.25
CA VAL A 80 0.90 -14.89 0.53
C VAL A 80 1.91 -14.28 1.49
N ALA A 81 3.17 -14.71 1.38
CA ALA A 81 4.28 -14.14 2.11
C ALA A 81 5.45 -13.91 1.16
N LEU A 82 6.06 -12.73 1.28
CA LEU A 82 7.30 -12.36 0.60
C LEU A 82 8.29 -11.83 1.63
N ARG A 83 9.57 -12.15 1.43
CA ARG A 83 10.69 -11.69 2.25
C ARG A 83 11.78 -11.13 1.36
N HIS A 84 12.28 -9.97 1.72
CA HIS A 84 13.37 -9.29 1.05
C HIS A 84 14.62 -9.31 1.93
N ASP A 85 15.75 -9.71 1.36
CA ASP A 85 17.02 -9.87 2.06
C ASP A 85 17.74 -8.56 2.38
N GLY A 86 17.26 -7.44 1.83
CA GLY A 86 17.86 -6.11 1.98
C GLY A 86 18.90 -5.77 0.93
N TYR A 87 19.22 -6.71 0.05
CA TYR A 87 20.23 -6.59 -1.00
C TYR A 87 19.64 -6.76 -2.41
N GLY A 88 18.31 -6.83 -2.53
CA GLY A 88 17.60 -6.86 -3.80
C GLY A 88 16.97 -8.22 -4.11
N GLU A 89 17.10 -9.23 -3.25
CA GLU A 89 16.56 -10.56 -3.50
C GLU A 89 15.28 -10.81 -2.71
N TRP A 90 14.32 -11.44 -3.38
CA TRP A 90 13.04 -11.81 -2.80
C TRP A 90 12.90 -13.33 -2.70
N SER A 91 12.21 -13.78 -1.65
CA SER A 91 11.80 -15.17 -1.46
C SER A 91 10.35 -15.24 -0.98
N ASP A 92 9.69 -16.37 -1.22
CA ASP A 92 8.35 -16.62 -0.70
C ASP A 92 8.37 -17.15 0.75
N GLY A 93 7.18 -17.45 1.29
CA GLY A 93 7.02 -17.98 2.65
C GLY A 93 7.73 -19.31 2.92
N GLU A 94 8.07 -20.07 1.89
CA GLU A 94 8.80 -21.34 1.98
C GLU A 94 10.31 -21.15 1.74
N GLY A 95 10.76 -19.91 1.51
CA GLY A 95 12.15 -19.58 1.22
C GLY A 95 12.55 -19.82 -0.23
N ARG A 96 11.61 -20.10 -1.13
CA ARG A 96 11.92 -20.25 -2.57
C ARG A 96 12.14 -18.87 -3.17
N ARG A 97 13.22 -18.72 -3.94
CA ARG A 97 13.60 -17.45 -4.57
C ARG A 97 12.52 -17.00 -5.57
N ARG A 98 12.22 -15.71 -5.55
CA ARG A 98 11.30 -15.01 -6.46
C ARG A 98 12.10 -14.07 -7.36
N GLY A 99 12.85 -14.67 -8.28
CA GLY A 99 13.79 -13.96 -9.15
C GLY A 99 13.13 -12.92 -10.06
N GLU A 100 11.84 -13.06 -10.34
CA GLU A 100 11.05 -12.09 -11.09
C GLU A 100 10.92 -10.72 -10.39
N PHE A 101 11.17 -10.66 -9.07
CA PHE A 101 11.14 -9.44 -8.27
C PHE A 101 12.53 -8.92 -7.89
N ALA A 102 13.60 -9.52 -8.42
CA ALA A 102 14.95 -9.09 -8.12
C ALA A 102 15.16 -7.59 -8.44
N GLY A 103 15.77 -6.88 -7.49
CA GLY A 103 16.06 -5.45 -7.55
C GLY A 103 14.89 -4.52 -7.17
N LEU A 104 13.68 -5.05 -6.93
CA LEU A 104 12.54 -4.24 -6.50
C LEU A 104 12.59 -3.99 -4.98
N SER A 105 12.20 -2.81 -4.54
CA SER A 105 12.25 -2.42 -3.11
C SER A 105 10.88 -2.13 -2.51
N ASP A 106 9.85 -1.96 -3.33
CA ASP A 106 8.53 -1.52 -2.88
C ASP A 106 7.46 -2.56 -3.22
N CYS A 107 6.40 -2.58 -2.41
CA CYS A 107 5.21 -3.37 -2.67
C CYS A 107 3.97 -2.48 -2.65
N LEU A 108 3.06 -2.68 -3.61
CA LEU A 108 1.74 -2.05 -3.63
C LEU A 108 0.67 -3.14 -3.55
N VAL A 109 -0.15 -3.07 -2.49
CA VAL A 109 -1.34 -3.92 -2.35
C VAL A 109 -2.52 -3.17 -2.94
N GLU A 110 -3.22 -3.80 -3.88
CA GLU A 110 -4.42 -3.24 -4.50
C GLU A 110 -5.44 -2.81 -3.44
N GLY A 111 -5.98 -1.61 -3.59
CA GLY A 111 -6.94 -1.03 -2.65
C GLY A 111 -6.35 -0.48 -1.34
N SER A 112 -5.05 -0.67 -1.07
CA SER A 112 -4.40 -0.12 0.13
C SER A 112 -3.51 1.08 -0.20
N PRO A 113 -3.76 2.27 0.37
CA PRO A 113 -2.92 3.45 0.13
C PRO A 113 -1.53 3.37 0.78
N PHE A 114 -1.31 2.47 1.75
CA PHE A 114 -0.08 2.45 2.55
C PHE A 114 1.19 2.19 1.71
N GLY A 115 1.11 1.32 0.70
CA GLY A 115 2.26 1.01 -0.16
C GLY A 115 2.82 2.25 -0.87
N LEU A 116 1.95 3.18 -1.27
CA LEU A 116 2.37 4.44 -1.88
C LEU A 116 3.09 5.34 -0.86
N THR A 117 2.61 5.42 0.38
CA THR A 117 3.29 6.17 1.43
C THR A 117 4.72 5.67 1.64
N ALA A 118 4.93 4.35 1.70
CA ALA A 118 6.26 3.78 1.84
C ALA A 118 7.17 4.12 0.65
N LEU A 119 6.66 3.97 -0.57
CA LEU A 119 7.36 4.31 -1.81
C LEU A 119 7.78 5.79 -1.84
N LEU A 120 6.87 6.72 -1.50
CA LEU A 120 7.16 8.15 -1.49
C LEU A 120 8.21 8.53 -0.44
N LYS A 121 8.17 7.88 0.74
CA LYS A 121 9.20 8.06 1.78
C LYS A 121 10.57 7.61 1.31
N ARG A 122 10.66 6.44 0.66
CA ARG A 122 11.91 5.94 0.07
C ARG A 122 12.48 6.89 -0.98
N LEU A 123 11.62 7.42 -1.86
CA LEU A 123 12.02 8.31 -2.93
C LEU A 123 12.46 9.69 -2.41
N GLY A 124 11.87 10.17 -1.31
CA GLY A 124 12.16 11.46 -0.72
C GLY A 124 12.06 12.59 -1.76
N ALA A 125 13.10 13.43 -1.86
CA ALA A 125 13.13 14.54 -2.82
C ALA A 125 13.00 14.11 -4.30
N LYS A 126 13.31 12.86 -4.64
CA LYS A 126 13.14 12.36 -6.02
C LYS A 126 11.67 12.34 -6.42
N ALA A 127 10.75 12.13 -5.47
CA ALA A 127 9.30 12.14 -5.73
C ALA A 127 8.77 13.49 -6.26
N ASN A 128 9.55 14.57 -6.11
CA ASN A 128 9.22 15.89 -6.67
C ASN A 128 9.59 16.04 -8.16
N LYS A 129 9.94 14.95 -8.84
CA LYS A 129 10.12 14.89 -10.29
C LYS A 129 9.34 13.71 -10.85
N THR A 130 8.86 13.85 -12.08
CA THR A 130 8.25 12.74 -12.78
C THR A 130 9.24 11.59 -12.91
N GLN A 131 8.85 10.40 -12.46
CA GLN A 131 9.67 9.20 -12.56
C GLN A 131 8.80 7.95 -12.63
N THR A 132 9.33 6.94 -13.30
CA THR A 132 8.75 5.60 -13.30
C THR A 132 9.57 4.72 -12.39
N VAL A 133 8.90 3.99 -11.51
CA VAL A 133 9.48 2.99 -10.61
C VAL A 133 8.81 1.66 -10.82
N GLU A 134 9.53 0.58 -10.58
CA GLU A 134 8.97 -0.77 -10.62
C GLU A 134 8.73 -1.27 -9.20
N VAL A 135 7.59 -1.92 -8.99
CA VAL A 135 7.14 -2.39 -7.69
C VAL A 135 6.64 -3.83 -7.80
N VAL A 136 6.60 -4.52 -6.66
CA VAL A 136 5.82 -5.76 -6.54
C VAL A 136 4.36 -5.36 -6.30
N ALA A 137 3.50 -5.57 -7.30
CA ALA A 137 2.07 -5.37 -7.16
C ALA A 137 1.40 -6.65 -6.67
N VAL A 138 0.41 -6.51 -5.78
CA VAL A 138 -0.42 -7.60 -5.28
C VAL A 138 -1.88 -7.27 -5.57
N THR A 139 -2.56 -8.14 -6.30
CA THR A 139 -3.99 -8.00 -6.58
C THR A 139 -4.84 -8.45 -5.39
N VAL A 140 -6.06 -7.94 -5.28
CA VAL A 140 -7.04 -8.34 -4.28
C VAL A 140 -8.36 -8.66 -4.97
N PRO A 141 -9.06 -9.78 -4.64
CA PRO A 141 -8.80 -10.71 -3.54
C PRO A 141 -7.90 -11.91 -3.88
N GLY A 142 -7.39 -12.00 -5.13
CA GLY A 142 -6.67 -13.17 -5.64
C GLY A 142 -5.26 -13.36 -5.09
N PHE A 143 -4.60 -12.27 -4.67
CA PHE A 143 -3.19 -12.25 -4.25
C PHE A 143 -2.23 -12.70 -5.35
N GLU A 144 -2.55 -12.43 -6.61
CA GLU A 144 -1.61 -12.55 -7.70
C GLU A 144 -0.50 -11.50 -7.54
N LEU A 145 0.74 -11.96 -7.63
CA LEU A 145 1.94 -11.12 -7.52
C LEU A 145 2.49 -10.84 -8.91
N SER A 146 2.79 -9.57 -9.20
CA SER A 146 3.40 -9.18 -10.47
C SER A 146 4.39 -8.05 -10.29
N ARG A 147 5.30 -7.91 -11.27
CA ARG A 147 6.12 -6.71 -11.42
C ARG A 147 5.29 -5.67 -12.18
N ALA A 148 5.15 -4.48 -11.62
CA ALA A 148 4.37 -3.40 -12.23
C ALA A 148 5.18 -2.12 -12.30
N ALA A 149 5.09 -1.41 -13.43
CA ALA A 149 5.63 -0.06 -13.57
C ALA A 149 4.59 0.96 -13.10
N VAL A 150 5.03 1.89 -12.25
CA VAL A 150 4.22 2.97 -11.70
C VAL A 150 4.92 4.29 -12.00
N THR A 151 4.24 5.18 -12.70
CA THR A 151 4.73 6.52 -12.99
C THR A 151 4.13 7.50 -12.00
N LEU A 152 4.99 8.18 -11.25
CA LEU A 152 4.62 9.26 -10.34
C LEU A 152 4.90 10.59 -11.03
N GLN A 153 3.91 11.47 -11.09
CA GLN A 153 4.04 12.83 -11.64
C GLN A 153 3.55 13.85 -10.61
N PRO A 154 4.43 14.65 -9.99
CA PRO A 154 4.01 15.65 -9.01
C PRO A 154 3.17 16.75 -9.67
N ILE A 155 2.09 17.16 -9.01
CA ILE A 155 1.26 18.33 -9.34
C ILE A 155 1.64 19.48 -8.41
N GLU A 156 1.71 19.19 -7.11
CA GLU A 156 2.11 20.11 -6.05
C GLU A 156 3.09 19.36 -5.14
N ALA A 157 4.33 19.84 -5.07
CA ALA A 157 5.41 19.13 -4.39
C ALA A 157 5.02 18.74 -2.95
N GLY A 158 5.13 17.45 -2.64
CA GLY A 158 4.79 16.87 -1.34
C GLY A 158 3.29 16.84 -0.99
N ARG A 159 2.39 17.31 -1.86
CA ARG A 159 0.96 17.44 -1.55
C ARG A 159 0.03 16.75 -2.53
N ARG A 160 0.29 16.86 -3.83
CA ARG A 160 -0.55 16.27 -4.87
C ARG A 160 0.30 15.69 -5.98
N LEU A 161 -0.09 14.52 -6.47
CA LEU A 161 0.57 13.86 -7.59
C LEU A 161 -0.44 13.06 -8.42
N ARG A 162 -0.05 12.74 -9.65
CA ARG A 162 -0.68 11.70 -10.47
C ARG A 162 0.12 10.42 -10.37
N LEU A 163 -0.59 9.32 -10.20
CA LEU A 163 -0.04 7.98 -10.33
C LEU A 163 -0.64 7.34 -11.58
N THR A 164 0.22 6.90 -12.48
CA THR A 164 -0.18 6.14 -13.67
C THR A 164 0.33 4.71 -13.59
N ARG A 165 -0.58 3.75 -13.75
CA ARG A 165 -0.28 2.32 -13.81
C ARG A 165 -1.24 1.66 -14.79
N ASP A 166 -0.71 0.75 -15.62
CA ASP A 166 -1.51 -0.05 -16.57
C ASP A 166 -2.47 0.82 -17.43
N GLY A 167 -2.00 2.00 -17.87
CA GLY A 167 -2.77 2.96 -18.67
C GLY A 167 -3.80 3.81 -17.89
N HIS A 168 -4.02 3.54 -16.61
CA HIS A 168 -4.94 4.27 -15.75
C HIS A 168 -4.17 5.32 -14.95
N THR A 169 -4.71 6.54 -14.87
CA THR A 169 -4.10 7.65 -14.13
C THR A 169 -5.06 8.17 -13.09
N GLU A 170 -4.59 8.31 -11.86
CA GLU A 170 -5.37 8.80 -10.74
C GLU A 170 -4.62 9.92 -10.02
N GLU A 171 -5.37 10.91 -9.54
CA GLU A 171 -4.83 11.97 -8.69
C GLU A 171 -4.85 11.53 -7.22
N ILE A 172 -3.79 11.85 -6.51
CA ILE A 172 -3.60 11.52 -5.10
C ILE A 172 -3.28 12.79 -4.34
N GLU A 173 -3.97 12.97 -3.21
CA GLU A 173 -3.71 14.01 -2.22
C GLU A 173 -3.04 13.40 -0.99
N LEU A 174 -2.01 14.09 -0.49
CA LEU A 174 -1.19 13.68 0.64
C LEU A 174 -1.26 14.71 1.77
N ASP A 175 -1.14 14.25 3.01
CA ASP A 175 -0.85 15.13 4.13
C ASP A 175 0.63 15.53 4.20
N ALA A 176 0.96 16.37 5.19
CA ALA A 176 2.33 16.83 5.44
C ALA A 176 3.32 15.69 5.76
N ASP A 177 2.82 14.53 6.20
CA ASP A 177 3.62 13.34 6.47
C ASP A 177 3.72 12.41 5.25
N GLY A 178 3.17 12.78 4.09
CA GLY A 178 3.19 11.96 2.87
C GLY A 178 2.23 10.76 2.94
N VAL A 179 1.23 10.82 3.82
CA VAL A 179 0.19 9.79 3.95
C VAL A 179 -1.03 10.20 3.13
N VAL A 180 -1.59 9.26 2.39
CA VAL A 180 -2.71 9.50 1.46
C VAL A 180 -3.95 10.00 2.21
N ILE A 181 -4.47 11.16 1.80
CA ILE A 181 -5.76 11.74 2.20
C ILE A 181 -6.86 11.27 1.26
N ASP A 182 -6.62 11.39 -0.04
CA ASP A 182 -7.56 11.03 -1.10
C ASP A 182 -6.81 10.37 -2.25
N TRP A 183 -7.45 9.37 -2.85
CA TRP A 183 -6.96 8.68 -4.03
C TRP A 183 -8.11 8.52 -5.01
N GLY A 184 -7.96 9.14 -6.18
CA GLY A 184 -8.89 9.05 -7.29
C GLY A 184 -10.31 9.52 -6.98
N GLY A 185 -10.51 10.35 -5.94
CA GLY A 185 -11.82 10.84 -5.52
C GLY A 185 -12.77 9.79 -4.91
N HIS A 186 -12.33 8.55 -4.77
CA HIS A 186 -13.17 7.43 -4.35
C HIS A 186 -12.62 6.70 -3.12
N THR A 187 -11.30 6.74 -2.88
CA THR A 187 -10.68 6.25 -1.64
C THR A 187 -10.26 7.43 -0.77
N ARG A 188 -10.88 7.59 0.39
CA ARG A 188 -10.70 8.75 1.27
C ARG A 188 -10.36 8.35 2.70
N ARG A 189 -9.36 9.02 3.26
CA ARG A 189 -8.98 8.86 4.67
C ARG A 189 -10.04 9.48 5.58
N LEU A 190 -10.46 8.73 6.58
CA LEU A 190 -11.41 9.16 7.60
C LEU A 190 -10.66 9.81 8.77
N ALA A 191 -11.26 10.85 9.36
CA ALA A 191 -10.82 11.36 10.64
C ALA A 191 -11.12 10.31 11.72
N LEU A 192 -10.10 9.97 12.51
CA LEU A 192 -10.28 9.22 13.74
C LEU A 192 -10.39 10.26 14.85
N GLU A 193 -11.62 10.63 15.20
CA GLU A 193 -11.86 11.51 16.34
C GLU A 193 -11.25 10.89 17.61
N PRO A 194 -10.68 11.70 18.52
CA PRO A 194 -10.30 11.21 19.84
C PRO A 194 -11.51 10.55 20.49
N ALA A 195 -11.31 9.41 21.16
CA ALA A 195 -12.36 8.84 21.99
C ALA A 195 -12.77 9.90 23.03
N ALA A 196 -14.08 10.18 23.11
CA ALA A 196 -14.66 11.10 24.07
C ALA A 196 -14.48 10.64 25.52
#